data_AF-A0A7C3U816-F1
#
_entry.id   AF-A0A7C3U816-F1
#
_cell.length_a   1.000
_cell.length_b   1.000
_cell.length_c   1.000
_cell.angle_alpha   90.00
_cell.angle_beta   90.00
_cell.angle_gamma   90.00
#
_symmetry.space_group_name_H-M   'P 1'
#
loop_
_entity.id
_entity.type
_entity.pdbx_description
1 polymer ?
#
loop_
_entity_poly.entity_id
_entity_poly.type
_entity_poly.pdbx_seq_one_letter_code
_entity_poly.pdbx_strand_id
1 'polypeptide(L)'
;MSEDTEVAQILEDVRQRVHARRATDASPGGAQERLTELQAAVQDVNISAKVNAHLPLLWQDTVLSRLRAYSQRVIRRLLRWYINPIIDQQNMFNASAAKTITLLAAENSRLQRELEQLAERISALEKQRGR
;
A
#
# COMPACT_ATOMS: atom_id res chain seq x y z
N MET A 1 25.86 -16.33 -30.10
CA MET A 1 24.93 -17.41 -30.53
C MET A 1 24.44 -18.29 -29.37
N SER A 2 25.25 -18.60 -28.33
CA SER A 2 24.72 -19.27 -27.12
C SER A 2 23.91 -18.35 -26.20
N GLU A 3 24.34 -17.10 -25.97
CA GLU A 3 23.64 -16.17 -25.07
C GLU A 3 22.22 -15.82 -25.55
N ASP A 4 22.02 -15.62 -26.85
CA ASP A 4 20.69 -15.34 -27.41
C ASP A 4 19.69 -16.49 -27.21
N THR A 5 20.21 -17.72 -27.17
CA THR A 5 19.40 -18.93 -26.95
C THR A 5 19.02 -19.07 -25.48
N GLU A 6 19.92 -18.71 -24.56
CA GLU A 6 19.69 -18.73 -23.12
C GLU A 6 18.69 -17.63 -22.69
N VAL A 7 18.83 -16.42 -23.23
CA VAL A 7 17.87 -15.33 -23.00
C VAL A 7 16.48 -15.69 -23.53
N ALA A 8 16.40 -16.33 -24.70
CA ALA A 8 15.13 -16.80 -25.26
C ALA A 8 14.47 -17.87 -24.38
N GLN A 9 15.25 -18.79 -23.80
CA GLN A 9 14.75 -19.80 -22.87
C GLN A 9 14.26 -19.20 -21.56
N ILE A 10 14.97 -18.22 -21.01
CA ILE A 10 14.55 -17.50 -19.79
C ILE A 10 13.27 -16.71 -20.05
N LEU A 11 13.15 -16.03 -21.19
CA LEU A 11 11.94 -15.30 -21.56
C LEU A 11 10.74 -16.23 -21.72
N GLU A 12 10.93 -17.39 -22.32
CA GLU A 12 9.86 -18.37 -22.51
C GLU A 12 9.42 -19.00 -21.18
N ASP A 13 10.36 -19.31 -20.29
CA ASP A 13 10.07 -19.79 -18.94
C ASP A 13 9.32 -18.72 -18.11
N VAL A 14 9.74 -17.45 -18.18
CA VAL A 14 9.02 -16.34 -17.54
C VAL A 14 7.62 -16.19 -18.12
N ARG A 15 7.45 -16.30 -19.45
CA ARG A 15 6.16 -16.24 -20.12
C ARG A 15 5.23 -17.36 -19.66
N GLN A 16 5.73 -18.59 -19.57
CA GLN A 16 4.95 -19.74 -19.12
C GLN A 16 4.55 -19.62 -17.65
N ARG A 17 5.44 -19.14 -16.78
CA ARG A 17 5.12 -18.86 -15.37
C ARG A 17 4.05 -17.79 -15.22
N VAL A 18 4.10 -16.72 -16.02
CA VAL A 18 3.07 -15.67 -16.03
C VAL A 18 1.73 -16.23 -16.52
N HIS A 19 1.71 -17.07 -17.56
CA HIS A 19 0.48 -17.71 -18.05
C HIS A 19 -0.11 -18.70 -17.04
N ALA A 20 0.70 -19.55 -16.43
CA ALA A 20 0.28 -20.49 -15.39
C ALA A 20 -0.29 -19.75 -14.16
N ARG A 21 0.35 -18.64 -13.77
CA ARG A 21 -0.13 -17.76 -12.69
C ARG A 21 -1.44 -17.07 -13.07
N ARG A 22 -1.56 -16.56 -14.31
CA ARG A 22 -2.82 -16.03 -14.82
C ARG A 22 -3.96 -17.05 -14.85
N ALA A 23 -3.66 -18.31 -15.16
CA ALA A 23 -4.67 -19.37 -15.20
C ALA A 23 -5.15 -19.78 -13.81
N THR A 24 -4.25 -19.80 -12.81
CA THR A 24 -4.63 -19.96 -11.40
C THR A 24 -5.36 -18.71 -10.88
N ASP A 25 -4.98 -17.53 -11.36
CA ASP A 25 -5.58 -16.24 -11.00
C ASP A 25 -6.96 -16.00 -11.64
N ALA A 26 -7.28 -16.65 -12.76
CA ALA A 26 -8.55 -16.53 -13.50
C ALA A 26 -9.69 -17.36 -12.88
N SER A 27 -9.43 -18.12 -11.81
CA SER A 27 -10.48 -18.83 -11.09
C SER A 27 -11.35 -17.84 -10.30
N PRO A 28 -12.70 -17.93 -10.35
CA PRO A 28 -13.60 -16.97 -9.70
C PRO A 28 -13.32 -16.76 -8.20
N GLY A 29 -12.83 -17.80 -7.51
CA GLY A 29 -12.45 -17.73 -6.10
C GLY A 29 -11.20 -16.89 -5.84
N GLY A 30 -10.20 -16.94 -6.73
CA GLY A 30 -8.94 -16.21 -6.57
C GLY A 30 -9.09 -14.69 -6.77
N ALA A 31 -10.04 -14.26 -7.61
CA ALA A 31 -10.36 -12.84 -7.77
C ALA A 31 -10.98 -12.24 -6.49
N GLN A 32 -11.89 -12.98 -5.85
CA GLN A 32 -12.53 -12.55 -4.61
C GLN A 32 -11.56 -12.52 -3.42
N GLU A 33 -10.64 -13.50 -3.33
CA GLU A 33 -9.57 -13.50 -2.32
C GLU A 33 -8.65 -12.29 -2.47
N ARG A 34 -8.23 -11.95 -3.70
CA ARG A 34 -7.39 -10.76 -3.96
C ARG A 34 -8.07 -9.44 -3.61
N LEU A 35 -9.38 -9.31 -3.89
CA LEU A 35 -10.13 -8.11 -3.50
C LEU A 35 -10.21 -7.97 -1.98
N THR A 36 -10.35 -9.10 -1.28
CA THR A 36 -10.37 -9.16 0.19
C THR A 36 -9.01 -8.82 0.77
N GLU A 37 -7.94 -9.37 0.20
CA GLU A 37 -6.55 -9.08 0.59
C GLU A 37 -6.19 -7.61 0.31
N LEU A 38 -6.62 -7.05 -0.82
CA LEU A 38 -6.45 -5.64 -1.15
C LEU A 38 -7.19 -4.72 -0.18
N GLN A 39 -8.43 -5.08 0.20
CA GLN A 39 -9.18 -4.34 1.22
C GLN A 39 -8.49 -4.37 2.59
N ALA A 40 -7.97 -5.54 2.99
CA ALA A 40 -7.21 -5.69 4.23
C ALA A 40 -5.92 -4.84 4.21
N ALA A 41 -5.16 -4.88 3.11
CA ALA A 41 -3.95 -4.08 2.95
C ALA A 41 -4.25 -2.56 2.98
N VAL A 42 -5.36 -2.12 2.37
CA VAL A 42 -5.81 -0.72 2.42
C VAL A 42 -6.20 -0.32 3.84
N GLN A 43 -6.84 -1.21 4.62
CA GLN A 43 -7.13 -0.97 6.03
C GLN A 43 -5.86 -0.85 6.89
N ASP A 44 -4.88 -1.73 6.69
CA ASP A 44 -3.63 -1.73 7.46
C ASP A 44 -2.81 -0.44 7.25
N VAL A 45 -2.79 0.06 6.02
CA VAL A 45 -2.16 1.36 5.69
C VAL A 45 -2.85 2.52 6.43
N ASN A 46 -4.19 2.50 6.52
CA ASN A 46 -4.94 3.55 7.21
C ASN A 46 -4.71 3.54 8.73
N ILE A 47 -4.51 2.37 9.35
CA ILE A 47 -4.27 2.24 10.80
C ILE A 47 -2.86 2.70 11.18
N SER A 48 -1.86 2.36 10.36
CA SER A 48 -0.44 2.62 10.68
C SER A 48 -0.01 4.07 10.43
N ALA A 49 -0.86 4.88 9.79
CA ALA A 49 -0.51 6.23 9.36
C ALA A 49 -0.30 7.25 10.51
N LYS A 50 -0.59 6.90 11.77
CA LYS A 50 -0.62 7.87 12.88
C LYS A 50 0.41 7.54 13.97
N VAL A 51 1.53 8.27 13.98
CA VAL A 51 2.56 8.17 15.03
C VAL A 51 2.27 9.16 16.17
N ASN A 52 2.17 8.67 17.41
CA ASN A 52 1.92 9.47 18.62
C ASN A 52 3.19 9.64 19.47
N ALA A 53 3.57 10.88 19.80
CA ALA A 53 4.86 11.24 20.41
C ALA A 53 4.75 11.85 21.83
N HIS A 54 3.89 11.34 22.72
CA HIS A 54 3.69 11.94 24.03
C HIS A 54 4.10 11.01 25.18
N LEU A 55 5.23 11.31 25.82
CA LEU A 55 5.62 10.70 27.10
C LEU A 55 5.94 11.81 28.12
N PRO A 56 5.18 11.94 29.23
CA PRO A 56 5.49 12.87 30.30
C PRO A 56 6.53 12.25 31.25
N LEU A 57 7.59 12.99 31.58
CA LEU A 57 8.55 12.60 32.62
C LEU A 57 8.31 13.44 33.88
N LEU A 58 8.19 12.74 35.02
CA LEU A 58 8.11 13.28 36.38
C LEU A 58 9.53 13.65 36.86
N TRP A 59 9.71 14.82 37.49
CA TRP A 59 11.03 15.34 37.91
C TRP A 59 11.16 15.42 39.45
N GLN A 60 12.40 15.33 39.96
CA GLN A 60 12.79 15.59 41.35
C GLN A 60 13.86 16.71 41.40
N ASP A 61 13.76 17.59 42.40
CA ASP A 61 14.42 18.90 42.49
C ASP A 61 15.80 18.91 43.20
N THR A 62 16.80 19.57 42.61
CA THR A 62 18.05 20.02 43.25
C THR A 62 18.65 21.21 42.45
N VAL A 63 19.48 22.08 43.02
CA VAL A 63 19.94 23.31 42.31
C VAL A 63 20.80 23.01 41.06
N LEU A 64 21.62 21.96 41.07
CA LEU A 64 22.27 21.42 39.85
C LEU A 64 21.26 20.85 38.85
N SER A 65 20.10 20.39 39.34
CA SER A 65 18.97 20.01 38.50
C SER A 65 18.32 21.22 37.83
N ARG A 66 18.45 22.46 38.34
CA ARG A 66 17.88 23.64 37.67
C ARG A 66 18.57 23.97 36.36
N LEU A 67 19.90 24.01 36.32
CA LEU A 67 20.65 24.27 35.08
C LEU A 67 20.45 23.11 34.10
N ARG A 68 20.51 21.86 34.59
CA ARG A 68 20.23 20.67 33.80
C ARG A 68 18.78 20.65 33.28
N ALA A 69 17.81 21.03 34.08
CA ALA A 69 16.40 21.11 33.72
C ALA A 69 16.15 22.24 32.73
N TYR A 70 16.86 23.36 32.85
CA TYR A 70 16.80 24.44 31.86
C TYR A 70 17.34 23.96 30.51
N SER A 71 18.51 23.34 30.48
CA SER A 71 19.07 22.72 29.28
C SER A 71 18.14 21.65 28.70
N GLN A 72 17.55 20.78 29.53
CA GLN A 72 16.59 19.77 29.09
C GLN A 72 15.27 20.39 28.59
N ARG A 73 14.86 21.54 29.13
CA ARG A 73 13.67 22.28 28.65
C ARG A 73 13.93 22.90 27.28
N VAL A 74 15.11 23.46 27.06
CA VAL A 74 15.55 23.97 25.75
C VAL A 74 15.70 22.84 24.75
N ILE A 75 16.39 21.75 25.11
CA ILE A 75 16.52 20.55 24.26
C ILE A 75 15.14 19.98 23.92
N ARG A 76 14.22 19.87 24.88
CA ARG A 76 12.85 19.41 24.62
C ARG A 76 12.08 20.36 23.72
N ARG A 77 12.26 21.67 23.88
CA ARG A 77 11.64 22.70 23.02
C ARG A 77 12.17 22.60 21.60
N LEU A 78 13.49 22.47 21.43
CA LEU A 78 14.15 22.32 20.13
C LEU A 78 13.80 21.00 19.46
N LEU A 79 13.88 19.88 20.18
CA LEU A 79 13.46 18.58 19.67
C LEU A 79 11.98 18.56 19.31
N ARG A 80 11.10 19.13 20.13
CA ARG A 80 9.68 19.25 19.80
C ARG A 80 9.45 20.14 18.57
N TRP A 81 10.25 21.20 18.41
CA TRP A 81 10.13 22.10 17.25
C TRP A 81 10.71 21.50 15.97
N TYR A 82 11.70 20.60 16.09
CA TYR A 82 12.35 19.94 14.96
C TYR A 82 11.67 18.62 14.54
N ILE A 83 11.26 17.81 15.52
CA ILE A 83 10.66 16.49 15.29
C ILE A 83 9.19 16.62 14.88
N ASN A 84 8.40 17.47 15.54
CA ASN A 84 6.97 17.61 15.22
C ASN A 84 6.70 17.93 13.75
N PRO A 85 7.34 18.92 13.10
CA PRO A 85 7.06 19.20 11.69
C PRO A 85 7.44 18.05 10.76
N ILE A 86 8.48 17.27 11.08
CA ILE A 86 8.87 16.10 10.28
C ILE A 86 7.81 14.99 10.40
N ILE A 87 7.32 14.74 11.61
CA ILE A 87 6.24 13.76 11.85
C ILE A 87 4.94 14.22 11.19
N ASP A 88 4.60 15.51 11.29
CA ASP A 88 3.39 16.05 10.67
C ASP A 88 3.46 15.95 9.15
N GLN A 89 4.63 16.22 8.54
CA GLN A 89 4.86 16.02 7.10
C GLN A 89 4.74 14.54 6.70
N GLN A 90 5.30 13.62 7.47
CA GLN A 90 5.17 12.18 7.21
C GLN A 90 3.73 11.71 7.37
N ASN A 91 3.01 12.16 8.40
CA ASN A 91 1.60 11.81 8.59
C ASN A 91 0.73 12.36 7.44
N MET A 92 1.01 13.59 6.97
CA MET A 92 0.31 14.17 5.81
C MET A 92 0.59 13.39 4.53
N PHE A 93 1.85 12.99 4.29
CA PHE A 93 2.22 12.17 3.15
C PHE A 93 1.58 10.78 3.23
N ASN A 94 1.65 10.13 4.39
CA ASN A 94 1.06 8.81 4.60
C ASN A 94 -0.46 8.87 4.40
N ALA A 95 -1.13 9.91 4.86
CA ALA A 95 -2.56 10.11 4.64
C ALA A 95 -2.90 10.32 3.16
N SER A 96 -2.11 11.11 2.42
CA SER A 96 -2.34 11.34 0.99
C SER A 96 -2.04 10.09 0.15
N ALA A 97 -0.97 9.36 0.48
CA ALA A 97 -0.63 8.07 -0.12
C ALA A 97 -1.71 7.02 0.14
N ALA A 98 -2.17 6.86 1.39
CA ALA A 98 -3.26 5.95 1.76
C ALA A 98 -4.54 6.26 0.97
N LYS A 99 -4.91 7.55 0.88
CA LYS A 99 -6.07 7.99 0.09
C LYS A 99 -5.90 7.64 -1.40
N THR A 100 -4.72 7.89 -1.96
CA THR A 100 -4.43 7.61 -3.37
C THR A 100 -4.52 6.12 -3.66
N ILE A 101 -3.92 5.27 -2.82
CA ILE A 101 -3.98 3.80 -2.93
C ILE A 101 -5.43 3.33 -2.86
N THR A 102 -6.22 3.87 -1.93
CA THR A 102 -7.65 3.53 -1.78
C THR A 102 -8.44 3.87 -3.05
N LEU A 103 -8.22 5.06 -3.61
CA LEU A 103 -8.87 5.47 -4.86
C LEU A 103 -8.46 4.58 -6.04
N LEU A 104 -7.17 4.25 -6.13
CA LEU A 104 -6.64 3.40 -7.19
C LEU A 104 -7.19 1.98 -7.11
N ALA A 105 -7.31 1.43 -5.90
CA ALA A 105 -7.93 0.12 -5.65
C ALA A 105 -9.41 0.11 -6.05
N ALA A 106 -10.16 1.16 -5.70
CA ALA A 106 -11.56 1.30 -6.07
C ALA A 106 -11.75 1.37 -7.59
N GLU A 107 -10.89 2.13 -8.28
CA GLU A 107 -10.94 2.26 -9.73
C GLU A 107 -10.55 0.98 -10.45
N ASN A 108 -9.54 0.26 -9.96
CA ASN A 108 -9.18 -1.06 -10.50
C ASN A 108 -10.35 -2.05 -10.36
N SER A 109 -11.02 -2.06 -9.21
CA SER A 109 -12.21 -2.88 -8.98
C SER A 109 -13.39 -2.50 -9.89
N ARG A 110 -13.53 -1.21 -10.26
CA ARG A 110 -14.52 -0.76 -11.25
C ARG A 110 -14.19 -1.31 -12.64
N LEU A 111 -12.95 -1.16 -13.08
CA LEU A 111 -12.50 -1.64 -14.40
C LEU A 111 -12.63 -3.16 -14.54
N GLN A 112 -12.30 -3.93 -13.49
CA GLN A 112 -12.48 -5.38 -13.50
C GLN A 112 -13.94 -5.78 -13.76
N ARG A 113 -14.89 -5.14 -13.06
CA ARG A 113 -16.33 -5.38 -13.27
C ARG A 113 -16.79 -4.98 -14.67
N GLU A 114 -16.27 -3.89 -15.21
CA GLU A 114 -16.58 -3.50 -16.59
C GLU A 114 -16.08 -4.53 -17.60
N LEU A 115 -14.86 -5.05 -17.43
CA LEU A 115 -14.31 -6.11 -18.29
C LEU A 115 -15.15 -7.40 -18.21
N GLU A 116 -15.58 -7.79 -17.03
CA GLU A 116 -16.48 -8.94 -16.84
C GLU A 116 -17.81 -8.74 -17.58
N GLN A 117 -18.44 -7.58 -17.43
CA GLN A 117 -19.69 -7.26 -18.13
C GLN A 117 -19.52 -7.25 -19.65
N LEU A 118 -18.40 -6.72 -20.15
CA LEU A 118 -18.11 -6.74 -21.59
C LEU A 118 -17.89 -8.17 -22.10
N ALA A 119 -17.15 -8.99 -21.36
CA ALA A 119 -16.93 -10.40 -21.71
C ALA A 119 -18.25 -11.19 -21.76
N GLU A 120 -19.13 -10.97 -20.78
CA GLU A 120 -20.47 -11.57 -20.76
C GLU A 120 -21.30 -11.16 -21.99
N ARG A 121 -21.32 -9.86 -22.32
CA ARG A 121 -22.03 -9.33 -23.51
C ARG A 121 -21.51 -9.93 -24.81
N ILE A 122 -20.19 -10.03 -24.97
CA ILE A 122 -19.57 -10.65 -26.16
C ILE A 122 -20.01 -12.11 -26.26
N SER A 123 -19.94 -12.88 -25.17
CA SER A 123 -20.34 -14.29 -25.17
C SER A 123 -21.84 -14.48 -25.49
N ALA A 124 -22.70 -13.55 -25.06
CA ALA A 124 -24.13 -13.59 -25.35
C ALA A 124 -24.41 -13.30 -26.84
N LEU A 125 -23.70 -12.34 -27.42
CA LEU A 125 -23.79 -12.01 -28.85
C LEU A 125 -23.25 -13.14 -29.73
N GLU A 126 -22.14 -13.76 -29.35
CA GLU A 126 -21.60 -14.94 -30.05
C GLU A 126 -22.59 -16.11 -30.05
N LYS A 127 -23.27 -16.37 -28.92
CA LYS A 127 -24.34 -17.38 -28.83
C LYS A 127 -25.57 -17.04 -29.67
N GLN A 128 -25.87 -15.75 -29.88
CA GLN A 128 -26.95 -15.32 -30.77
C GLN A 128 -26.59 -15.46 -32.24
N ARG A 129 -25.32 -15.19 -32.60
CA ARG A 129 -24.81 -15.21 -33.97
C ARG A 129 -24.41 -16.61 -34.46
N GLY A 130 -24.11 -17.53 -33.54
CA GLY A 130 -23.83 -18.94 -33.81
C GLY A 130 -25.07 -19.84 -33.87
N ARG A 131 -26.28 -19.28 -33.93
CA ARG A 131 -27.51 -19.96 -34.35
C ARG A 131 -27.78 -19.72 -35.82
#